data_AF-A0A7Z9WKA9-F1
#
_entry.id   AF-A0A7Z9WKA9-F1
#
_cell.length_a   1.000
_cell.length_b   1.000
_cell.length_c   1.000
_cell.angle_alpha   90.00
_cell.angle_beta   90.00
_cell.angle_gamma   90.00
#
_symmetry.space_group_name_H-M   'P 1'
#
loop_
_entity.id
_entity.type
_entity.pdbx_description
1 polymer ?
#
loop_
_entity_poly.entity_id
_entity_poly.type
_entity_poly.pdbx_seq_one_letter_code
_entity_poly.pdbx_strand_id
1 'polypeptide(L)'
;MHLRYQPLPYDRASLDEELLALEGELDDEAAEVQAPPEELDSVTIVLTYPHRRAGTIPLTPRTRSFFPRGRAERTMVTLIDGRTGSPMPGWVVHRHNYVCGLDRWYEEHDLPAGAYIKLERTDDPLAVVVDYLPRRQKSEWVRVAMAVGGRLTFEMRKRIIACEYDELMIVGEEDRAQLDALWLETEREQKPIFEVMCQVFPELAKLNPQGTVHAKTLYSAVNVIKRSPPGPIFAELASRACFVPMGNGYWVYDRRAR
;
A
#
# COMPACT_ATOMS: atom_id res chain seq x y z
N MET A 1 10.35 0.36 9.80
CA MET A 1 11.15 0.98 8.73
C MET A 1 10.25 1.40 7.56
N HIS A 2 9.47 0.47 6.99
CA HIS A 2 8.69 0.69 5.76
C HIS A 2 7.60 1.80 5.82
N LEU A 3 7.18 2.26 6.99
CA LEU A 3 6.16 3.31 7.14
C LEU A 3 6.74 4.72 7.31
N ARG A 4 8.07 4.87 7.45
CA ARG A 4 8.68 6.18 7.64
C ARG A 4 8.72 6.93 6.31
N TYR A 5 7.80 7.86 6.12
CA TYR A 5 7.80 8.78 4.98
C TYR A 5 8.55 10.08 5.30
N GLN A 6 9.36 10.55 4.35
CA GLN A 6 9.93 11.90 4.38
C GLN A 6 9.15 12.74 3.35
N PRO A 7 8.44 13.80 3.79
CA PRO A 7 7.61 14.61 2.89
C PRO A 7 8.37 15.09 1.66
N LEU A 8 7.88 14.70 0.49
CA LEU A 8 8.33 15.17 -0.81
C LEU A 8 7.38 16.29 -1.24
N PRO A 9 7.88 17.50 -1.54
CA PRO A 9 7.03 18.55 -2.09
C PRO A 9 6.56 18.13 -3.48
N TYR A 10 5.26 18.24 -3.73
CA TYR A 10 4.66 18.05 -5.05
C TYR A 10 3.54 19.06 -5.27
N ASP A 11 3.26 19.37 -6.53
CA ASP A 11 2.13 20.23 -6.87
C ASP A 11 0.87 19.38 -7.02
N ARG A 12 0.01 19.37 -5.99
CA ARG A 12 -1.26 18.63 -6.02
C ARG A 12 -2.21 19.16 -7.11
N ALA A 13 -2.06 20.41 -7.55
CA ALA A 13 -2.88 20.96 -8.64
C ALA A 13 -2.53 20.35 -10.02
N SER A 14 -1.41 19.62 -10.12
CA SER A 14 -1.06 18.85 -11.31
C SER A 14 -1.87 17.55 -11.46
N LEU A 15 -2.57 17.11 -10.41
CA LEU A 15 -3.37 15.90 -10.44
C LEU A 15 -4.74 16.21 -11.04
N ASP A 16 -5.10 15.49 -12.10
CA ASP A 16 -6.44 15.53 -12.67
C ASP A 16 -7.47 14.80 -11.78
N GLU A 17 -8.76 14.91 -12.14
CA GLU A 17 -9.85 14.29 -11.37
C GLU A 17 -9.69 12.77 -11.22
N GLU A 18 -9.13 12.09 -12.21
CA GLU A 18 -8.88 10.65 -12.18
C GLU A 18 -7.80 10.29 -11.16
N LEU A 19 -6.64 10.96 -11.19
CA LEU A 19 -5.56 10.75 -10.22
C LEU A 19 -5.97 11.12 -8.79
N LEU A 20 -6.79 12.17 -8.63
CA LEU A 20 -7.36 12.56 -7.34
C LEU A 20 -8.33 11.51 -6.79
N ALA A 21 -9.17 10.92 -7.64
CA ALA A 21 -10.05 9.82 -7.25
C ALA A 21 -9.24 8.59 -6.82
N LEU A 22 -8.22 8.23 -7.59
CA LEU A 22 -7.31 7.12 -7.25
C LEU A 22 -6.53 7.36 -5.96
N GLU A 23 -6.11 8.60 -5.68
CA GLU A 23 -5.46 8.99 -4.41
C GLU A 23 -6.41 8.73 -3.23
N GLY A 24 -7.68 9.12 -3.37
CA GLY A 24 -8.72 8.87 -2.36
C GLY A 24 -9.05 7.39 -2.17
N GLU A 25 -9.08 6.59 -3.24
CA GLU A 25 -9.30 5.14 -3.16
C GLU A 25 -8.17 4.40 -2.44
N LEU A 26 -6.92 4.81 -2.66
CA LEU A 26 -5.74 4.22 -2.03
C LEU A 26 -5.69 4.48 -0.53
N ASP A 27 -6.33 5.57 -0.08
CA ASP A 27 -6.54 5.92 1.32
C ASP A 27 -5.26 5.70 2.17
N ASP A 28 -4.17 6.33 1.74
CA ASP A 28 -2.86 6.25 2.37
C ASP A 28 -2.74 7.26 3.52
N GLU A 29 -2.22 6.84 4.67
CA GLU A 29 -2.14 7.64 5.89
C GLU A 29 -1.19 8.84 5.82
N ALA A 30 -0.32 8.87 4.82
CA ALA A 30 0.60 9.96 4.54
C ALA A 30 0.14 10.87 3.39
N ALA A 31 -1.02 10.59 2.78
CA ALA A 31 -1.61 11.47 1.77
C ALA A 31 -2.11 12.79 2.40
N GLU A 32 -2.14 13.87 1.61
CA GLU A 32 -2.60 15.19 2.06
C GLU A 32 -4.13 15.28 2.25
N VAL A 33 -4.85 14.16 2.16
CA VAL A 33 -6.32 14.13 2.21
C VAL A 33 -6.83 14.61 3.56
N GLN A 34 -7.42 15.80 3.59
CA GLN A 34 -8.09 16.40 4.74
C GLN A 34 -9.60 16.16 4.66
N ALA A 35 -10.03 14.90 4.77
CA ALA A 35 -11.43 14.60 4.98
C ALA A 35 -11.71 14.46 6.50
N PRO A 36 -12.87 14.93 7.00
CA PRO A 36 -13.28 14.61 8.36
C PRO A 36 -13.43 13.09 8.50
N PRO A 37 -13.20 12.53 9.70
CA PRO A 37 -13.41 11.11 9.93
C PRO A 37 -14.86 10.72 9.60
N GLU A 38 -15.02 9.60 8.90
CA GLU A 38 -16.34 9.04 8.63
C GLU A 38 -16.77 8.18 9.83
N GLU A 39 -17.96 8.44 10.38
CA GLU A 39 -18.54 7.60 11.42
C GLU A 39 -19.22 6.40 10.75
N LEU A 40 -18.43 5.35 10.54
CA LEU A 40 -18.86 4.08 9.94
C LEU A 40 -18.94 2.99 11.02
N ASP A 41 -19.85 2.03 10.82
CA ASP A 41 -19.91 0.80 11.61
C ASP A 41 -18.96 -0.28 11.07
N SER A 42 -18.66 -0.22 9.77
CA SER A 42 -17.69 -1.09 9.11
C SER A 42 -17.04 -0.39 7.91
N VAL A 43 -15.77 -0.71 7.66
CA VAL A 43 -15.01 -0.23 6.50
C VAL A 43 -14.16 -1.36 5.94
N THR A 44 -14.01 -1.40 4.61
CA THR A 44 -13.05 -2.25 3.93
C THR A 44 -11.97 -1.39 3.28
N ILE A 45 -10.72 -1.73 3.54
CA ILE A 45 -9.54 -1.06 3.00
C ILE A 45 -8.63 -2.07 2.28
N VAL A 46 -7.74 -1.57 1.42
CA VAL A 46 -6.71 -2.39 0.78
C VAL A 46 -5.46 -2.42 1.65
N LEU A 47 -4.93 -3.61 1.95
CA LEU A 47 -3.68 -3.79 2.66
C LEU A 47 -2.50 -3.40 1.76
N THR A 48 -1.94 -2.21 1.96
CA THR A 48 -0.78 -1.77 1.16
C THR A 48 0.49 -2.54 1.54
N TYR A 49 1.48 -2.58 0.62
CA TYR A 49 2.73 -3.30 0.88
C TYR A 49 3.47 -2.83 2.15
N PRO A 50 3.63 -1.52 2.42
CA PRO A 50 4.25 -1.05 3.67
C PRO A 50 3.53 -1.53 4.93
N HIS A 51 2.20 -1.54 4.91
CA HIS A 51 1.34 -1.97 6.01
C HIS A 51 1.38 -3.48 6.24
N ARG A 52 1.36 -4.27 5.15
CA ARG A 52 1.63 -5.72 5.22
C ARG A 52 2.99 -5.93 5.91
N ARG A 53 4.06 -5.33 5.37
CA ARG A 53 5.44 -5.56 5.84
C ARG A 53 5.65 -5.16 7.30
N ALA A 54 4.90 -4.18 7.79
CA ALA A 54 5.00 -3.67 9.15
C ALA A 54 4.01 -4.30 10.14
N GLY A 55 3.04 -5.10 9.67
CA GLY A 55 1.99 -5.66 10.53
C GLY A 55 1.07 -4.58 11.10
N THR A 56 0.65 -3.64 10.25
CA THR A 56 -0.11 -2.45 10.66
C THR A 56 -1.29 -2.13 9.76
N ILE A 57 -2.22 -1.31 10.25
CA ILE A 57 -3.33 -0.71 9.50
C ILE A 57 -3.19 0.82 9.52
N PRO A 58 -3.45 1.53 8.41
CA PRO A 58 -3.42 2.99 8.37
C PRO A 58 -4.55 3.62 9.19
N LEU A 59 -4.28 4.78 9.79
CA LEU A 59 -5.28 5.67 10.41
C LEU A 59 -5.62 6.83 9.47
N THR A 60 -6.53 6.57 8.55
CA THR A 60 -7.04 7.49 7.54
C THR A 60 -8.38 8.09 7.98
N PRO A 61 -8.96 9.05 7.23
CA PRO A 61 -10.31 9.51 7.51
C PRO A 61 -11.34 8.38 7.62
N ARG A 62 -11.18 7.29 6.85
CA ARG A 62 -12.11 6.15 6.85
C ARG A 62 -11.92 5.17 7.99
N THR A 63 -10.72 5.06 8.57
CA THR A 63 -10.42 4.08 9.63
C THR A 63 -10.26 4.72 11.02
N ARG A 64 -9.99 6.02 11.11
CA ARG A 64 -9.65 6.70 12.37
C ARG A 64 -10.78 6.67 13.40
N SER A 65 -12.04 6.64 12.98
CA SER A 65 -13.20 6.61 13.89
C SER A 65 -13.35 5.27 14.64
N PHE A 66 -12.73 4.19 14.15
CA PHE A 66 -12.73 2.87 14.79
C PHE A 66 -11.80 2.81 16.01
N PHE A 67 -10.82 3.72 16.10
CA PHE A 67 -9.78 3.67 17.12
C PHE A 67 -9.88 4.85 18.09
N PRO A 68 -9.44 4.69 19.35
CA PRO A 68 -9.47 5.76 20.33
C PRO A 68 -8.58 6.93 19.89
N ARG A 69 -9.05 8.15 20.13
CA ARG A 69 -8.23 9.36 19.98
C ARG A 69 -7.41 9.58 21.24
N GLY A 70 -6.16 10.03 21.10
CA GLY A 70 -5.27 10.22 22.24
C GLY A 70 -4.21 11.30 22.00
N ARG A 71 -3.71 11.86 23.11
CA ARG A 71 -2.51 12.73 23.13
C ARG A 71 -1.24 11.99 23.52
N ALA A 72 -1.36 10.76 24.04
CA ALA A 72 -0.23 9.90 24.32
C ALA A 72 0.47 9.49 23.01
N GLU A 73 1.75 9.07 23.09
CA GLU A 73 2.44 8.57 21.90
C GLU A 73 1.72 7.34 21.32
N ARG A 74 1.26 6.45 22.22
CA ARG A 74 0.57 5.22 21.86
C ARG A 74 -0.59 4.94 22.82
N THR A 75 -1.66 4.37 22.30
CA THR A 75 -2.79 3.84 23.08
C THR A 75 -2.93 2.35 22.81
N MET A 76 -3.00 1.55 23.87
CA MET A 76 -3.27 0.11 23.74
C MET A 76 -4.72 -0.12 23.36
N VAL A 77 -4.96 -1.05 22.44
CA VAL A 77 -6.27 -1.50 21.98
C VAL A 77 -6.27 -3.02 21.88
N THR A 78 -7.47 -3.60 21.84
CA THR A 78 -7.68 -5.01 21.55
C THR A 78 -8.15 -5.15 20.11
N LEU A 79 -7.38 -5.84 19.28
CA LEU A 79 -7.78 -6.22 17.93
C LEU A 79 -8.42 -7.61 18.02
N ILE A 80 -9.69 -7.74 17.67
CA ILE A 80 -10.40 -9.03 17.73
C ILE A 80 -10.34 -9.65 16.35
N ASP A 81 -9.81 -10.86 16.24
CA ASP A 81 -9.83 -11.61 14.99
C ASP A 81 -11.28 -11.98 14.63
N GLY A 82 -11.82 -11.39 13.56
CA GLY A 82 -13.19 -11.65 13.10
C GLY A 82 -13.44 -13.10 12.69
N ARG A 83 -12.38 -13.88 12.40
CA ARG A 83 -12.49 -15.30 12.04
C ARG A 83 -12.68 -16.21 13.25
N THR A 84 -12.01 -15.91 14.35
CA THR A 84 -11.91 -16.80 15.51
C THR A 84 -12.51 -16.22 16.79
N GLY A 85 -12.75 -14.91 16.82
CA GLY A 85 -13.11 -14.17 18.04
C GLY A 85 -11.93 -13.96 19.00
N SER A 86 -10.71 -14.36 18.62
CA SER A 86 -9.55 -14.29 19.51
C SER A 86 -9.07 -12.85 19.67
N PRO A 87 -8.82 -12.39 20.91
CA PRO A 87 -8.25 -11.07 21.14
C PRO A 87 -6.74 -11.06 20.85
N MET A 88 -6.28 -10.02 20.19
CA MET A 88 -4.88 -9.76 19.84
C MET A 88 -4.51 -8.36 20.39
N PRO A 89 -3.36 -8.20 21.04
CA PRO A 89 -2.92 -6.89 21.52
C PRO A 89 -2.53 -5.99 20.33
N GLY A 90 -3.00 -4.74 20.33
CA GLY A 90 -2.63 -3.74 19.35
C GLY A 90 -2.27 -2.40 19.98
N TRP A 91 -1.59 -1.55 19.21
CA TRP A 91 -1.27 -0.18 19.62
C TRP A 91 -1.57 0.82 18.53
N VAL A 92 -2.39 1.80 18.87
CA VAL A 92 -2.62 3.00 18.06
C VAL A 92 -1.41 3.91 18.23
N VAL A 93 -0.67 4.18 17.16
CA VAL A 93 0.52 5.04 17.14
C VAL A 93 0.14 6.40 16.55
N HIS A 94 -0.28 7.32 17.42
CA HIS A 94 -0.89 8.60 17.04
C HIS A 94 0.01 9.49 16.19
N ARG A 95 1.31 9.54 16.51
CA ARG A 95 2.28 10.39 15.80
C ARG A 95 2.46 9.97 14.34
N HIS A 96 2.24 8.71 14.03
CA HIS A 96 2.54 8.13 12.72
C HIS A 96 1.30 7.60 12.00
N ASN A 97 0.11 7.85 12.54
CA ASN A 97 -1.18 7.52 11.92
C ASN A 97 -1.31 6.04 11.51
N TYR A 98 -0.97 5.09 12.38
CA TYR A 98 -1.25 3.67 12.15
C TYR A 98 -1.54 2.91 13.44
N VAL A 99 -2.09 1.70 13.31
CA VAL A 99 -2.26 0.73 14.38
C VAL A 99 -1.35 -0.47 14.12
N CYS A 100 -0.57 -0.92 15.09
CA CYS A 100 0.29 -2.10 14.96
C CYS A 100 -0.18 -3.28 15.81
N GLY A 101 0.30 -4.48 15.47
CA GLY A 101 -0.03 -5.74 16.17
C GLY A 101 -0.62 -6.83 15.27
N LEU A 102 -0.52 -6.68 13.94
CA LEU A 102 -1.15 -7.58 12.96
C LEU A 102 -0.15 -8.39 12.13
N ASP A 103 1.15 -8.33 12.44
CA ASP A 103 2.20 -9.07 11.75
C ASP A 103 1.92 -10.58 11.75
N ARG A 104 1.69 -11.16 12.94
CA ARG A 104 1.37 -12.59 13.07
C ARG A 104 0.05 -12.94 12.41
N TRP A 105 -0.97 -12.10 12.57
CA TRP A 105 -2.29 -12.34 12.00
C TRP A 105 -2.24 -12.37 10.45
N TYR A 106 -1.48 -11.47 9.83
CA TYR A 106 -1.25 -11.49 8.38
C TYR A 106 -0.51 -12.76 7.93
N GLU A 107 0.46 -13.24 8.71
CA GLU A 107 1.21 -14.47 8.40
C GLU A 107 0.37 -15.74 8.58
N GLU A 108 -0.39 -15.85 9.66
CA GLU A 108 -1.26 -16.99 9.96
C GLU A 108 -2.36 -17.20 8.90
N HIS A 109 -2.91 -16.10 8.37
CA HIS A 109 -3.94 -16.12 7.32
C HIS A 109 -3.38 -16.01 5.89
N ASP A 110 -2.06 -15.99 5.71
CA ASP A 110 -1.37 -15.85 4.42
C ASP A 110 -1.89 -14.67 3.58
N LEU A 111 -2.05 -13.50 4.22
CA LEU A 111 -2.62 -12.31 3.56
C LEU A 111 -1.55 -11.57 2.74
N PRO A 112 -1.74 -11.43 1.40
CA PRO A 112 -0.82 -10.68 0.56
C PRO A 112 -1.03 -9.17 0.70
N ALA A 113 -0.02 -8.38 0.29
CA ALA A 113 -0.29 -6.99 -0.06
C ALA A 113 -1.33 -6.95 -1.19
N GLY A 114 -2.31 -6.04 -1.11
CA GLY A 114 -3.49 -5.97 -1.96
C GLY A 114 -4.73 -6.63 -1.36
N ALA A 115 -4.62 -7.43 -0.29
CA ALA A 115 -5.77 -8.05 0.37
C ALA A 115 -6.77 -7.02 0.91
N TYR A 116 -8.06 -7.34 0.88
CA TYR A 116 -9.08 -6.51 1.52
C TYR A 116 -9.18 -6.83 3.02
N ILE A 117 -8.95 -5.81 3.84
CA ILE A 117 -9.08 -5.88 5.30
C ILE A 117 -10.37 -5.15 5.69
N LYS A 118 -11.21 -5.83 6.46
CA LYS A 118 -12.44 -5.30 7.01
C LYS A 118 -12.22 -4.93 8.47
N LEU A 119 -12.65 -3.73 8.83
CA LEU A 119 -12.75 -3.29 10.22
C LEU A 119 -14.23 -3.20 10.60
N GLU A 120 -14.54 -3.59 11.82
CA GLU A 120 -15.87 -3.43 12.39
C GLU A 120 -15.78 -2.87 13.81
N ARG A 121 -16.69 -1.94 14.09
CA ARG A 121 -16.79 -1.30 15.41
C ARG A 121 -17.35 -2.29 16.43
N THR A 122 -16.90 -2.17 17.67
CA THR A 122 -17.51 -2.84 18.81
C THR A 122 -18.12 -1.84 19.77
N ASP A 123 -18.86 -2.33 20.76
CA ASP A 123 -19.38 -1.49 21.85
C ASP A 123 -18.25 -0.96 22.76
N ASP A 124 -17.09 -1.60 22.77
CA ASP A 124 -15.90 -1.12 23.50
C ASP A 124 -15.05 -0.23 22.57
N PRO A 125 -14.86 1.07 22.88
CA PRO A 125 -14.05 1.98 22.06
C PRO A 125 -12.55 1.62 22.06
N LEU A 126 -12.11 0.69 22.90
CA LEU A 126 -10.75 0.15 22.92
C LEU A 126 -10.65 -1.22 22.24
N ALA A 127 -11.75 -1.74 21.68
CA ALA A 127 -11.76 -3.00 20.94
C ALA A 127 -12.31 -2.83 19.52
N VAL A 128 -11.60 -3.40 18.54
CA VAL A 128 -11.96 -3.32 17.12
C VAL A 128 -11.86 -4.70 16.51
N VAL A 129 -12.87 -5.11 15.75
CA VAL A 129 -12.79 -6.37 14.99
C VAL A 129 -11.99 -6.12 13.71
N VAL A 130 -11.03 -6.99 13.46
CA VAL A 130 -10.23 -7.03 12.23
C VAL A 130 -10.53 -8.35 11.53
N ASP A 131 -10.99 -8.27 10.29
CA ASP A 131 -11.29 -9.43 9.46
C ASP A 131 -10.75 -9.21 8.03
N TYR A 132 -10.84 -10.24 7.19
CA TYR A 132 -10.59 -10.16 5.75
C TYR A 132 -11.77 -10.77 5.00
N LEU A 133 -11.86 -10.51 3.70
CA LEU A 133 -12.92 -11.11 2.87
C LEU A 133 -12.45 -12.48 2.36
N PRO A 134 -12.94 -13.61 2.90
CA PRO A 134 -12.48 -14.93 2.48
C PRO A 134 -13.03 -15.27 1.10
N ARG A 135 -12.26 -16.04 0.35
CA ARG A 135 -12.73 -16.63 -0.91
C ARG A 135 -12.20 -18.05 -1.06
N ARG A 136 -12.76 -18.78 -2.02
CA ARG A 136 -12.25 -20.12 -2.33
C ARG A 136 -10.79 -20.02 -2.78
N GLN A 137 -9.92 -20.83 -2.17
CA GLN A 137 -8.52 -20.93 -2.57
C GLN A 137 -8.39 -21.17 -4.07
N LYS A 138 -7.68 -20.28 -4.74
CA LYS A 138 -7.44 -20.33 -6.18
C LYS A 138 -6.00 -19.96 -6.49
N SER A 139 -5.42 -20.68 -7.45
CA SER A 139 -4.11 -20.32 -8.01
C SER A 139 -4.28 -19.10 -8.91
N GLU A 140 -3.66 -18.00 -8.54
CA GLU A 140 -3.69 -16.74 -9.27
C GLU A 140 -2.30 -16.34 -9.75
N TRP A 141 -2.24 -15.58 -10.83
CA TRP A 141 -1.00 -14.97 -11.30
C TRP A 141 -0.77 -13.66 -10.55
N VAL A 142 0.29 -13.63 -9.74
CA VAL A 142 0.66 -12.48 -8.91
C VAL A 142 1.97 -11.90 -9.41
N ARG A 143 2.08 -10.57 -9.40
CA ARG A 143 3.33 -9.85 -9.63
C ARG A 143 4.23 -10.05 -8.42
N VAL A 144 5.32 -10.78 -8.57
CA VAL A 144 6.26 -11.06 -7.48
C VAL A 144 7.51 -10.20 -7.66
N ALA A 145 7.78 -9.38 -6.65
CA ALA A 145 8.94 -8.52 -6.57
C ALA A 145 10.19 -9.30 -6.17
N MET A 146 11.30 -9.03 -6.84
CA MET A 146 12.63 -9.60 -6.57
C MET A 146 13.70 -8.53 -6.68
N ALA A 147 14.71 -8.59 -5.81
CA ALA A 147 15.95 -7.84 -6.00
C ALA A 147 16.93 -8.66 -6.84
N VAL A 148 17.27 -8.18 -8.04
CA VAL A 148 18.24 -8.84 -8.94
C VAL A 148 19.27 -7.80 -9.36
N GLY A 149 20.55 -8.05 -9.03
CA GLY A 149 21.64 -7.14 -9.40
C GLY A 149 21.49 -5.71 -8.86
N GLY A 150 20.96 -5.57 -7.63
CA GLY A 150 20.74 -4.25 -7.01
C GLY A 150 19.56 -3.47 -7.61
N ARG A 151 18.66 -4.13 -8.33
CA ARG A 151 17.46 -3.53 -8.93
C ARG A 151 16.22 -4.31 -8.57
N LEU A 152 15.10 -3.58 -8.44
CA LEU A 152 13.80 -4.19 -8.29
C LEU A 152 13.34 -4.71 -9.65
N THR A 153 12.97 -5.98 -9.69
CA THR A 153 12.44 -6.65 -10.87
C THR A 153 11.15 -7.36 -10.51
N PHE A 154 10.33 -7.67 -11.52
CA PHE A 154 9.07 -8.38 -11.32
C PHE A 154 8.92 -9.54 -12.30
N GLU A 155 8.26 -10.60 -11.82
CA GLU A 155 7.77 -11.72 -12.63
C GLU A 155 6.33 -12.06 -12.25
N MET A 156 5.56 -12.57 -13.21
CA MET A 156 4.29 -13.20 -12.90
C MET A 156 4.54 -14.62 -12.37
N ARG A 157 4.09 -14.91 -11.16
CA ARG A 157 4.18 -16.25 -10.56
C ARG A 157 2.81 -16.70 -10.06
N LYS A 158 2.56 -18.02 -10.13
CA LYS A 158 1.38 -18.61 -9.52
C LYS A 158 1.51 -18.59 -8.00
N ARG A 159 0.48 -18.09 -7.31
CA ARG A 159 0.32 -18.11 -5.85
C ARG A 159 -1.09 -18.58 -5.52
N ILE A 160 -1.24 -19.34 -4.44
CA ILE A 160 -2.55 -19.72 -3.92
C ILE A 160 -3.04 -18.56 -3.07
N ILE A 161 -4.21 -18.00 -3.38
CA ILE A 161 -4.77 -16.87 -2.63
C ILE A 161 -6.16 -17.24 -2.12
N ALA A 162 -6.37 -17.07 -0.81
CA ALA A 162 -7.57 -17.48 -0.06
C ALA A 162 -8.46 -16.31 0.40
N CYS A 163 -8.13 -15.07 0.02
CA CYS A 163 -8.91 -13.87 0.33
C CYS A 163 -9.17 -13.04 -0.93
N GLU A 164 -10.22 -12.21 -0.90
CA GLU A 164 -10.41 -11.17 -1.92
C GLU A 164 -9.30 -10.12 -1.82
N TYR A 165 -8.95 -9.54 -2.96
CA TYR A 165 -7.88 -8.55 -3.08
C TYR A 165 -8.11 -7.62 -4.26
N ASP A 166 -7.44 -6.49 -4.24
CA ASP A 166 -7.37 -5.56 -5.36
C ASP A 166 -6.31 -6.00 -6.38
N GLU A 167 -6.74 -6.34 -7.60
CA GLU A 167 -5.87 -6.88 -8.66
C GLU A 167 -4.78 -5.92 -9.11
N LEU A 168 -4.98 -4.61 -8.96
CA LEU A 168 -4.03 -3.57 -9.32
C LEU A 168 -3.01 -3.34 -8.19
N MET A 169 -3.36 -3.69 -6.95
CA MET A 169 -2.52 -3.50 -5.78
C MET A 169 -1.73 -4.75 -5.36
N ILE A 170 -2.17 -5.94 -5.80
CA ILE A 170 -1.54 -7.19 -5.38
C ILE A 170 -0.07 -7.28 -5.84
N VAL A 171 0.82 -7.43 -4.86
CA VAL A 171 2.26 -7.62 -5.03
C VAL A 171 2.73 -8.67 -4.02
N GLY A 172 3.34 -9.73 -4.55
CA GLY A 172 4.08 -10.70 -3.74
C GLY A 172 5.55 -10.30 -3.63
N GLU A 173 6.26 -10.91 -2.68
CA GLU A 173 7.70 -10.76 -2.52
C GLU A 173 8.40 -12.11 -2.65
N GLU A 174 9.63 -12.08 -3.13
CA GLU A 174 10.56 -13.20 -3.13
C GLU A 174 11.87 -12.73 -2.49
N ASP A 175 12.41 -13.54 -1.57
CA ASP A 175 13.58 -13.21 -0.76
C ASP A 175 13.47 -11.84 -0.06
N ARG A 176 12.76 -11.87 1.08
CA ARG A 176 12.53 -10.72 1.95
C ARG A 176 13.83 -9.98 2.31
N ALA A 177 14.92 -10.70 2.55
CA ALA A 177 16.18 -10.11 2.99
C ALA A 177 16.85 -9.30 1.87
N GLN A 178 16.81 -9.79 0.62
CA GLN A 178 17.37 -9.05 -0.52
C GLN A 178 16.55 -7.79 -0.85
N LEU A 179 15.22 -7.85 -0.74
CA LEU A 179 14.37 -6.66 -0.90
C LEU A 179 14.62 -5.63 0.20
N ASP A 180 14.88 -6.06 1.44
CA ASP A 180 15.21 -5.16 2.54
C ASP A 180 16.57 -4.48 2.35
N ALA A 181 17.56 -5.22 1.83
CA ALA A 181 18.84 -4.63 1.45
C ALA A 181 18.68 -3.56 0.36
N LEU A 182 17.85 -3.84 -0.66
CA LEU A 182 17.56 -2.90 -1.74
C LEU A 182 16.80 -1.66 -1.25
N TRP A 183 15.87 -1.82 -0.30
CA TRP A 183 15.20 -0.70 0.37
C TRP A 183 16.22 0.20 1.07
N LEU A 184 17.07 -0.38 1.93
CA LEU A 184 18.07 0.35 2.69
C LEU A 184 19.06 1.10 1.79
N GLU A 185 19.47 0.49 0.68
CA GLU A 185 20.31 1.13 -0.32
C GLU A 185 19.62 2.33 -0.98
N THR A 186 18.35 2.16 -1.36
CA THR A 186 17.54 3.23 -1.95
C THR A 186 17.35 4.41 -0.98
N GLU A 187 17.13 4.14 0.31
CA GLU A 187 17.09 5.17 1.36
C GLU A 187 18.45 5.85 1.56
N ARG A 188 19.53 5.07 1.65
CA ARG A 188 20.91 5.58 1.83
C ARG A 188 21.32 6.51 0.71
N GLU A 189 21.00 6.16 -0.53
CA GLU A 189 21.29 6.98 -1.72
C GLU A 189 20.33 8.16 -1.90
N GLN A 190 19.29 8.24 -1.06
CA GLN A 190 18.22 9.24 -1.16
C GLN A 190 17.64 9.35 -2.57
N LYS A 191 17.50 8.21 -3.28
CA LYS A 191 17.06 8.18 -4.68
C LYS A 191 15.78 9.01 -4.85
N PRO A 192 15.73 9.97 -5.79
CA PRO A 192 14.51 10.70 -6.11
C PRO A 192 13.39 9.75 -6.52
N ILE A 193 12.14 10.11 -6.19
CA ILE A 193 10.97 9.29 -6.52
C ILE A 193 10.86 9.04 -8.03
N PHE A 194 11.16 10.05 -8.85
CA PHE A 194 11.25 9.94 -10.31
C PHE A 194 12.23 8.86 -10.79
N GLU A 195 13.41 8.77 -10.18
CA GLU A 195 14.41 7.75 -10.56
C GLU A 195 13.96 6.35 -10.19
N VAL A 196 13.32 6.19 -9.03
CA VAL A 196 12.70 4.93 -8.63
C VAL A 196 11.61 4.54 -9.61
N MET A 197 10.73 5.46 -9.99
CA MET A 197 9.68 5.21 -11.00
C MET A 197 10.27 4.80 -12.35
N CYS A 198 11.33 5.47 -12.82
CA CYS A 198 12.00 5.10 -14.07
C CYS A 198 12.65 3.71 -14.04
N GLN A 199 12.99 3.18 -12.86
CA GLN A 199 13.51 1.82 -12.69
C GLN A 199 12.37 0.79 -12.61
N VAL A 200 11.30 1.13 -11.87
CA VAL A 200 10.17 0.22 -11.59
C VAL A 200 9.21 0.10 -12.75
N PHE A 201 8.89 1.19 -13.45
CA PHE A 201 7.87 1.20 -14.50
C PHE A 201 8.18 0.21 -15.64
N PRO A 202 9.39 0.18 -16.23
CA PRO A 202 9.69 -0.78 -17.30
C PRO A 202 9.54 -2.24 -16.88
N GLU A 203 9.85 -2.54 -15.61
CA GLU A 203 9.74 -3.88 -15.04
C GLU A 203 8.29 -4.33 -14.83
N LEU A 204 7.37 -3.39 -14.66
CA LEU A 204 5.93 -3.66 -14.67
C LEU A 204 5.39 -3.73 -16.10
N ALA A 205 5.79 -2.80 -16.96
CA ALA A 205 5.33 -2.71 -18.34
C ALA A 205 5.62 -4.00 -19.12
N LYS A 206 6.78 -4.64 -18.90
CA LYS A 206 7.13 -5.91 -19.56
C LYS A 206 6.22 -7.09 -19.20
N LEU A 207 5.44 -7.01 -18.12
CA LEU A 207 4.48 -8.04 -17.72
C LEU A 207 3.15 -7.91 -18.44
N ASN A 208 2.94 -6.82 -19.16
CA ASN A 208 1.73 -6.50 -19.90
C ASN A 208 2.05 -6.38 -21.40
N PRO A 209 1.41 -7.15 -22.31
CA PRO A 209 1.69 -7.08 -23.75
C PRO A 209 1.54 -5.68 -24.35
N GLN A 210 0.64 -4.85 -23.80
CA GLN A 210 0.40 -3.48 -24.23
C GLN A 210 1.45 -2.49 -23.68
N GLY A 211 2.34 -2.93 -22.78
CA GLY A 211 3.31 -2.08 -22.11
C GLY A 211 2.69 -1.03 -21.17
N THR A 212 1.39 -1.15 -20.87
CA THR A 212 0.68 -0.22 -19.99
C THR A 212 0.81 -0.63 -18.52
N VAL A 213 0.89 0.36 -17.64
CA VAL A 213 0.93 0.19 -16.18
C VAL A 213 -0.12 1.10 -15.55
N HIS A 214 -0.93 0.56 -14.65
CA HIS A 214 -1.91 1.33 -13.90
C HIS A 214 -1.25 2.10 -12.75
N ALA A 215 -1.72 3.31 -12.45
CA ALA A 215 -1.16 4.17 -11.38
C ALA A 215 -1.13 3.47 -10.00
N LYS A 216 -2.21 2.77 -9.61
CA LYS A 216 -2.27 1.94 -8.39
C LYS A 216 -1.17 0.86 -8.34
N THR A 217 -0.92 0.18 -9.47
CA THR A 217 0.12 -0.84 -9.57
C THR A 217 1.50 -0.25 -9.45
N LEU A 218 1.75 0.91 -10.07
CA LEU A 218 3.00 1.64 -9.89
C LEU A 218 3.18 2.07 -8.43
N TYR A 219 2.14 2.61 -7.77
CA TYR A 219 2.17 2.96 -6.36
C TYR A 219 2.56 1.77 -5.48
N SER A 220 1.90 0.61 -5.65
CA SER A 220 2.17 -0.60 -4.86
C SER A 220 3.61 -1.08 -5.07
N ALA A 221 4.09 -1.09 -6.32
CA ALA A 221 5.43 -1.53 -6.68
C ALA A 221 6.54 -0.60 -6.20
N VAL A 222 6.36 0.72 -6.31
CA VAL A 222 7.33 1.71 -5.81
C VAL A 222 7.50 1.58 -4.29
N ASN A 223 6.38 1.38 -3.58
CA ASN A 223 6.36 1.16 -2.14
C ASN A 223 6.99 -0.18 -1.70
N VAL A 224 7.51 -1.00 -2.62
CA VAL A 224 8.35 -2.16 -2.28
C VAL A 224 9.75 -1.76 -1.85
N ILE A 225 10.29 -0.65 -2.38
CA ILE A 225 11.68 -0.22 -2.14
C ILE A 225 11.81 1.24 -1.67
N LYS A 226 10.74 2.03 -1.75
CA LYS A 226 10.71 3.42 -1.28
C LYS A 226 9.32 3.80 -0.80
N ARG A 227 9.19 4.14 0.48
CA ARG A 227 7.92 4.66 1.03
C ARG A 227 7.54 5.98 0.37
N SER A 228 6.37 6.04 -0.24
CA SER A 228 5.76 7.28 -0.75
C SER A 228 4.23 7.16 -0.75
N PRO A 229 3.48 8.19 -0.33
CA PRO A 229 2.05 8.27 -0.59
C PRO A 229 1.78 8.39 -2.10
N PRO A 230 0.52 8.27 -2.54
CA PRO A 230 0.16 8.32 -3.96
C PRO A 230 0.51 9.66 -4.63
N GLY A 231 0.24 10.77 -3.96
CA GLY A 231 0.39 12.14 -4.49
C GLY A 231 1.73 12.42 -5.21
N PRO A 232 2.89 12.24 -4.56
CA PRO A 232 4.20 12.44 -5.20
C PRO A 232 4.44 11.54 -6.42
N ILE A 233 3.95 10.29 -6.41
CA ILE A 233 4.08 9.38 -7.54
C ILE A 233 3.20 9.87 -8.70
N PHE A 234 1.98 10.28 -8.41
CA PHE A 234 1.02 10.74 -9.41
C PHE A 234 1.43 12.09 -10.01
N ALA A 235 2.04 12.98 -9.21
CA ALA A 235 2.56 14.25 -9.70
C ALA A 235 3.71 14.05 -10.70
N GLU A 236 4.60 13.08 -10.46
CA GLU A 236 5.64 12.71 -11.42
C GLU A 236 5.05 12.07 -12.69
N LEU A 237 4.00 11.24 -12.58
CA LEU A 237 3.27 10.74 -13.76
C LEU A 237 2.71 11.90 -14.60
N ALA A 238 2.04 12.84 -13.96
CA ALA A 238 1.38 13.97 -14.63
C ALA A 238 2.36 14.99 -15.23
N SER A 239 3.56 15.15 -14.66
CA SER A 239 4.48 16.23 -15.01
C SER A 239 5.63 15.84 -15.93
N ARG A 240 5.91 14.55 -16.12
CA ARG A 240 7.07 14.08 -16.91
C ARG A 240 6.65 13.53 -18.26
N ALA A 241 7.24 14.08 -19.33
CA ALA A 241 6.95 13.67 -20.71
C ALA A 241 7.23 12.19 -21.00
N CYS A 242 8.09 11.52 -20.22
CA CYS A 242 8.33 10.09 -20.36
C CYS A 242 7.18 9.21 -19.88
N PHE A 243 6.19 9.74 -19.14
CA PHE A 243 4.97 9.03 -18.79
C PHE A 243 3.83 9.57 -19.65
N VAL A 244 3.24 8.71 -20.48
CA VAL A 244 2.17 9.10 -21.40
C VAL A 244 0.86 8.49 -20.92
N PRO A 245 -0.18 9.31 -20.64
CA PRO A 245 -1.47 8.80 -20.18
C PRO A 245 -2.21 8.11 -21.32
N MET A 246 -2.83 6.97 -21.02
CA MET A 246 -3.66 6.20 -21.94
C MET A 246 -5.15 6.22 -21.54
N GLY A 247 -5.47 6.88 -20.42
CA GLY A 247 -6.81 6.95 -19.80
C GLY A 247 -7.12 5.76 -18.89
N ASN A 248 -8.16 5.88 -18.07
CA ASN A 248 -8.60 4.87 -17.10
C ASN A 248 -7.48 4.49 -16.11
N GLY A 249 -6.66 5.47 -15.70
CA GLY A 249 -5.54 5.28 -14.78
C GLY A 249 -4.33 4.55 -15.36
N TYR A 250 -4.31 4.24 -16.67
CA TYR A 250 -3.19 3.56 -17.34
C TYR A 250 -2.23 4.54 -18.01
N TRP A 251 -0.95 4.20 -17.95
CA TRP A 251 0.15 4.97 -18.50
C TRP A 251 1.09 4.06 -19.31
N VAL A 252 1.84 4.62 -20.25
CA VAL A 252 3.02 3.99 -20.86
C VAL A 252 4.28 4.79 -20.57
N TYR A 253 5.44 4.15 -20.70
CA TYR A 253 6.74 4.78 -20.45
C TYR A 253 7.56 4.90 -21.73
N ASP A 254 7.85 6.14 -22.16
CA ASP A 254 8.77 6.44 -23.24
C ASP A 254 10.15 6.82 -22.69
N ARG A 255 11.08 5.86 -22.76
CA ARG A 255 12.47 6.05 -22.33
C ARG A 255 13.20 7.14 -23.12
N ARG A 256 12.77 7.47 -24.35
CA ARG A 256 13.42 8.50 -25.19
C ARG A 256 13.07 9.91 -24.76
N ALA A 257 11.95 10.08 -24.05
CA ALA A 257 11.46 11.34 -23.52
C ALA A 257 11.88 11.58 -22.04
N ARG A 258 12.75 10.72 -21.50
CA ARG A 258 13.37 10.88 -20.18
C ARG A 258 14.57 11.81 -20.26
#